data_AF-A0A529P0Q2-F1
#
_entry.id   AF-A0A529P0Q2-F1
#
_cell.length_a   1.000
_cell.length_b   1.000
_cell.length_c   1.000
_cell.angle_alpha   90.00
_cell.angle_beta   90.00
_cell.angle_gamma   90.00
#
_symmetry.space_group_name_H-M   'P 1'
#
loop_
_entity.id
_entity.type
_entity.pdbx_description
1 polymer ?
#
loop_
_entity_poly.entity_id
_entity_poly.type
_entity_poly.pdbx_seq_one_letter_code
_entity_poly.pdbx_strand_id
1 'polypeptide(L)'
;MPTRRWKSLTIAIATASMFGFAGPANTAGSTHPGPLSRAEAFARAEAMTALGRKMFFDPSLSASRKQACSSCHDPDHAFGPASATPVEMGGPNVDRPGLRAVPSLRYLQAAPPFTEHFYDSEDEG
;
A
#
# COMPACT_ATOMS: atom_id res chain seq x y z
N MET A 1 -5.87 24.14 -60.96
CA MET A 1 -5.89 23.20 -59.81
C MET A 1 -6.62 23.89 -58.66
N PRO A 2 -7.84 23.46 -58.30
CA PRO A 2 -8.73 24.24 -57.44
C PRO A 2 -8.35 24.14 -55.96
N THR A 3 -8.61 25.25 -55.28
CA THR A 3 -8.13 25.65 -53.96
C THR A 3 -9.02 25.17 -52.81
N ARG A 4 -8.35 24.76 -51.72
CA ARG A 4 -8.79 24.55 -50.33
C ARG A 4 -9.84 25.56 -49.83
N ARG A 5 -10.94 25.06 -49.25
CA ARG A 5 -11.85 25.81 -48.35
C ARG A 5 -12.48 24.86 -47.32
N TRP A 6 -11.85 24.69 -46.15
CA TRP A 6 -12.52 24.15 -44.97
C TRP A 6 -12.96 25.31 -44.08
N LYS A 7 -14.26 25.33 -43.81
CA LYS A 7 -14.97 26.40 -43.11
C LYS A 7 -14.65 26.33 -41.62
N SER A 8 -14.18 27.44 -41.07
CA SER A 8 -14.03 27.67 -39.63
C SER A 8 -15.42 27.68 -38.98
N LEU A 9 -15.68 26.78 -38.03
CA LEU A 9 -16.80 26.95 -37.10
C LEU A 9 -16.28 27.63 -35.83
N THR A 10 -16.65 28.90 -35.68
CA THR A 10 -16.55 29.66 -34.43
C THR A 10 -17.68 29.22 -33.50
N ILE A 11 -17.33 28.59 -32.38
CA ILE A 11 -18.26 28.29 -31.28
C ILE A 11 -18.33 29.54 -30.39
N ALA A 12 -19.51 30.14 -30.28
CA ALA A 12 -19.78 31.24 -29.37
C ALA A 12 -19.85 30.71 -27.93
N ILE A 13 -18.97 31.18 -27.05
CA ILE A 13 -19.00 30.86 -25.62
C ILE A 13 -19.86 31.93 -24.94
N ALA A 14 -21.04 31.54 -24.48
CA ALA A 14 -21.88 32.36 -23.61
C ALA A 14 -21.26 32.34 -22.19
N THR A 15 -20.73 33.46 -21.75
CA THR A 15 -20.22 33.66 -20.38
C THR A 15 -21.39 33.88 -19.44
N ALA A 16 -21.84 32.82 -18.75
CA ALA A 16 -22.76 32.94 -17.63
C ALA A 16 -21.97 33.33 -16.37
N SER A 17 -22.13 34.58 -15.93
CA SER A 17 -21.61 35.08 -14.66
C SER A 17 -22.23 34.31 -13.49
N MET A 18 -21.44 33.46 -12.84
CA MET A 18 -21.81 32.90 -11.53
C MET A 18 -21.28 33.84 -10.44
N PHE A 19 -22.19 34.57 -9.81
CA PHE A 19 -21.93 35.23 -8.53
C PHE A 19 -21.64 34.15 -7.48
N GLY A 20 -20.37 34.03 -7.08
CA GLY A 20 -19.95 33.15 -6.00
C GLY A 20 -20.37 33.72 -4.64
N PHE A 21 -21.32 33.06 -3.99
CA PHE A 21 -21.59 33.28 -2.57
C PHE A 21 -20.53 32.51 -1.78
N ALA A 22 -19.47 33.20 -1.34
CA ALA A 22 -18.47 32.64 -0.45
C ALA A 22 -19.08 32.49 0.95
N GLY A 23 -19.65 31.32 1.24
CA GLY A 23 -19.94 30.91 2.61
C GLY A 23 -18.64 30.70 3.40
N PRO A 24 -18.64 30.93 4.73
CA PRO A 24 -17.44 30.71 5.53
C PRO A 24 -17.01 29.25 5.41
N ALA A 25 -15.73 29.04 5.10
CA ALA A 25 -15.08 27.75 5.25
C ALA A 25 -15.09 27.40 6.74
N ASN A 26 -16.18 26.77 7.18
CA ASN A 26 -16.31 26.28 8.54
C ASN A 26 -15.21 25.24 8.77
N THR A 27 -14.25 25.64 9.60
CA THR A 27 -13.44 24.81 10.49
C THR A 27 -13.32 23.35 10.06
N ALA A 28 -12.21 23.03 9.39
CA ALA A 28 -11.64 21.70 9.47
C ALA A 28 -11.23 21.44 10.93
N GLY A 29 -12.22 21.19 11.79
CA GLY A 29 -11.99 20.54 13.07
C GLY A 29 -11.38 19.19 12.75
N SER A 30 -10.24 18.90 13.35
CA SER A 30 -9.67 17.57 13.34
C SER A 30 -10.73 16.58 13.81
N THR A 31 -11.36 15.87 12.87
CA THR A 31 -12.20 14.71 13.18
C THR A 31 -11.25 13.58 13.58
N HIS A 32 -10.60 13.73 14.73
CA HIS A 32 -10.13 12.56 15.45
C HIS A 32 -11.39 11.91 16.02
N PRO A 33 -11.85 10.76 15.48
CA PRO A 33 -12.86 10.00 16.19
C PRO A 33 -12.31 9.77 17.60
N GLY A 34 -13.14 10.01 18.61
CA GLY A 34 -12.80 9.72 20.00
C GLY A 34 -12.32 8.26 20.15
N PRO A 35 -11.85 7.89 21.35
CA PRO A 35 -11.34 6.54 21.58
C PRO A 35 -12.39 5.50 21.15
N LEU A 36 -11.96 4.53 20.33
CA LEU A 36 -12.82 3.44 19.87
C LEU A 36 -13.27 2.60 21.06
N SER A 37 -14.53 2.19 21.08
CA SER A 37 -14.95 1.08 21.92
C SER A 37 -14.17 -0.19 21.57
N ARG A 38 -14.10 -1.13 22.51
CA ARG A 38 -13.45 -2.43 22.28
C ARG A 38 -14.01 -3.15 21.04
N ALA A 39 -15.32 -3.10 20.84
CA ALA A 39 -15.99 -3.73 19.70
C ALA A 39 -15.57 -3.08 18.37
N GLU A 40 -15.55 -1.74 18.31
CA GLU A 40 -15.10 -1.01 17.12
C GLU A 40 -13.61 -1.26 16.82
N ALA A 41 -12.77 -1.34 17.86
CA ALA A 41 -11.36 -1.66 17.70
C ALA A 41 -11.14 -3.06 17.09
N PHE A 42 -11.89 -4.07 17.55
CA PHE A 42 -11.84 -5.42 16.97
C PHE A 42 -12.37 -5.45 15.53
N ALA A 43 -13.50 -4.79 15.25
CA ALA A 43 -14.06 -4.73 13.90
C ALA A 43 -13.07 -4.06 12.93
N ARG A 44 -12.40 -2.99 13.37
CA ARG A 44 -11.34 -2.34 12.58
C ARG A 44 -10.16 -3.27 12.34
N ALA A 45 -9.70 -3.98 13.37
CA ALA A 45 -8.60 -4.93 13.24
C ALA A 45 -8.94 -6.02 12.22
N GLU A 46 -10.14 -6.61 12.28
CA GLU A 46 -10.61 -7.61 11.32
C GLU A 46 -10.63 -7.07 9.89
N ALA A 47 -11.19 -5.87 9.69
CA ALA A 47 -11.22 -5.23 8.38
C ALA A 47 -9.80 -5.01 7.80
N MET A 48 -8.87 -4.55 8.63
CA MET A 48 -7.47 -4.36 8.25
C MET A 48 -6.76 -5.68 7.97
N THR A 49 -7.01 -6.73 8.76
CA THR A 49 -6.48 -8.08 8.52
C THR A 49 -6.97 -8.63 7.18
N ALA A 50 -8.26 -8.47 6.88
CA ALA A 50 -8.84 -8.93 5.62
C ALA A 50 -8.26 -8.18 4.41
N LEU A 51 -8.08 -6.86 4.51
CA LEU A 51 -7.43 -6.05 3.48
C LEU A 51 -5.97 -6.44 3.29
N GLY A 52 -5.21 -6.55 4.39
CA GLY A 52 -3.81 -6.94 4.37
C GLY A 52 -3.62 -8.31 3.72
N ARG A 53 -4.49 -9.28 4.03
CA ARG A 53 -4.47 -10.59 3.37
C ARG A 53 -4.68 -10.48 1.86
N LYS A 54 -5.62 -9.65 1.39
CA LYS A 54 -5.81 -9.44 -0.05
C LYS A 54 -4.54 -8.88 -0.70
N MET A 55 -3.94 -7.85 -0.10
CA MET A 55 -2.71 -7.24 -0.62
C MET A 55 -1.53 -8.23 -0.63
N PHE A 56 -1.43 -9.09 0.39
CA PHE A 56 -0.35 -10.06 0.51
C PHE A 56 -0.25 -11.02 -0.69
N PHE A 57 -1.40 -11.36 -1.28
CA PHE A 57 -1.50 -12.23 -2.46
C PHE A 57 -1.73 -11.47 -3.77
N ASP A 58 -1.72 -10.13 -3.78
CA ASP A 58 -2.03 -9.34 -4.97
C ASP A 58 -0.76 -9.06 -5.80
N PRO A 59 -0.58 -9.70 -6.97
CA PRO A 59 0.57 -9.45 -7.82
C PRO A 59 0.54 -8.08 -8.48
N SER A 60 -0.62 -7.40 -8.51
CA SER A 60 -0.77 -6.09 -9.13
C SER A 60 0.04 -5.00 -8.45
N LEU A 61 0.46 -5.24 -7.20
CA LEU A 61 1.31 -4.36 -6.41
C LEU A 61 2.79 -4.43 -6.81
N SER A 62 3.20 -5.37 -7.66
CA SER A 62 4.56 -5.42 -8.22
C SER A 62 4.65 -4.69 -9.56
N ALA A 63 5.81 -4.08 -9.83
CA ALA A 63 6.10 -3.46 -11.13
C ALA A 63 6.03 -4.49 -12.29
N SER A 64 6.37 -5.75 -12.02
CA SER A 64 6.29 -6.84 -12.99
C SER A 64 4.87 -7.37 -13.19
N ARG A 65 3.94 -7.05 -12.27
CA ARG A 65 2.58 -7.62 -12.19
C ARG A 65 2.58 -9.16 -12.06
N LYS A 66 3.71 -9.76 -11.69
CA LYS A 66 3.94 -11.21 -11.63
C LYS A 66 4.25 -11.72 -10.22
N GLN A 67 4.52 -10.82 -9.28
CA GLN A 67 4.93 -11.18 -7.92
C GLN A 67 4.06 -10.48 -6.89
N ALA A 68 3.71 -11.20 -5.83
CA ALA A 68 3.07 -10.66 -4.63
C ALA A 68 3.99 -10.88 -3.42
N CYS A 69 3.60 -10.42 -2.23
CA CYS A 69 4.35 -10.72 -1.00
C CYS A 69 4.48 -12.24 -0.80
N SER A 70 3.40 -12.97 -1.11
CA SER A 70 3.34 -14.44 -1.04
C SER A 70 4.26 -15.16 -2.02
N SER A 71 4.78 -14.49 -3.06
CA SER A 71 5.72 -15.12 -4.00
C SER A 71 7.06 -15.46 -3.35
N CYS A 72 7.46 -14.71 -2.32
CA CYS A 72 8.68 -14.98 -1.56
C CYS A 72 8.39 -15.43 -0.11
N HIS A 73 7.18 -15.16 0.40
CA HIS A 73 6.75 -15.53 1.75
C HIS A 73 5.54 -16.48 1.67
N ASP A 74 5.80 -17.76 1.43
CA ASP A 74 4.78 -18.77 1.19
C ASP A 74 4.16 -19.27 2.51
N PRO A 75 2.83 -19.15 2.71
CA PRO A 75 2.15 -19.67 3.89
C PRO A 75 2.42 -21.14 4.19
N ASP A 76 2.59 -21.98 3.17
CA ASP A 76 2.83 -23.42 3.32
C ASP A 76 4.28 -23.73 3.74
N HIS A 77 5.16 -22.74 3.65
CA HIS A 77 6.57 -22.80 4.07
C HIS A 77 6.84 -21.86 5.24
N ALA A 78 5.86 -21.77 6.16
CA ALA A 78 5.92 -20.90 7.34
C ALA A 78 6.20 -19.43 7.00
N PHE A 79 5.68 -18.94 5.88
CA PHE A 79 5.92 -17.59 5.35
C PHE A 79 7.40 -17.30 5.02
N GLY A 80 8.21 -18.33 4.78
CA GLY A 80 9.52 -18.24 4.15
C GLY A 80 9.45 -18.57 2.64
N PRO A 81 10.60 -18.54 1.95
CA PRO A 81 10.66 -18.90 0.53
C PRO A 81 10.45 -20.41 0.35
N ALA A 82 9.67 -20.79 -0.67
CA ALA A 82 9.53 -22.19 -1.09
C ALA A 82 10.70 -22.66 -1.97
N SER A 83 11.48 -21.72 -2.52
CA SER A 83 12.63 -22.05 -3.38
C SER A 83 13.83 -22.49 -2.57
N ALA A 84 14.69 -23.33 -3.15
CA ALA A 84 16.00 -23.68 -2.60
C ALA A 84 17.10 -22.70 -3.03
N THR A 85 16.74 -21.54 -3.60
CA THR A 85 17.72 -20.57 -4.08
C THR A 85 18.27 -19.74 -2.91
N PRO A 86 19.53 -19.28 -2.99
CA PRO A 86 20.10 -18.47 -1.90
C PRO A 86 19.44 -17.09 -1.78
N VAL A 87 18.86 -16.57 -2.88
CA VAL A 87 18.15 -15.30 -2.95
C VAL A 87 17.02 -15.38 -3.96
N GLU A 88 15.89 -14.74 -3.67
CA GLU A 88 14.76 -14.67 -4.59
C GLU A 88 14.99 -13.65 -5.71
N MET A 89 14.37 -13.90 -6.86
CA MET A 89 14.42 -13.01 -8.03
C MET A 89 13.33 -11.94 -7.96
N GLY A 90 13.56 -10.79 -8.57
CA GLY A 90 12.58 -9.71 -8.64
C GLY A 90 12.88 -8.68 -9.73
N GLY A 91 12.33 -7.47 -9.55
CA GLY A 91 12.41 -6.39 -10.53
C GLY A 91 11.32 -6.46 -11.62
N PRO A 92 11.24 -5.46 -12.51
CA PRO A 92 10.15 -5.35 -13.50
C PRO A 92 10.05 -6.54 -14.46
N ASN A 93 11.16 -7.23 -14.72
CA ASN A 93 11.21 -8.40 -15.59
C ASN A 93 11.42 -9.72 -14.82
N VAL A 94 11.50 -9.69 -13.48
CA VAL A 94 11.82 -10.87 -12.63
C VAL A 94 13.19 -11.48 -12.93
N ASP A 95 14.17 -10.63 -13.25
CA ASP A 95 15.53 -10.98 -13.70
C ASP A 95 16.63 -10.44 -12.78
N ARG A 96 16.27 -9.85 -11.64
CA ARG A 96 17.25 -9.27 -10.69
C ARG A 96 17.30 -10.09 -9.41
N PRO A 97 18.47 -10.61 -9.01
CA PRO A 97 18.60 -11.33 -7.75
C PRO A 97 18.50 -10.39 -6.55
N GLY A 98 17.95 -10.89 -5.45
CA GLY A 98 18.01 -10.24 -4.15
C GLY A 98 19.43 -10.17 -3.58
N LEU A 99 19.61 -9.38 -2.51
CA LEU A 99 20.89 -9.23 -1.83
C LEU A 99 21.04 -10.11 -0.58
N ARG A 100 19.94 -10.71 -0.13
CA ARG A 100 19.88 -11.54 1.10
C ARG A 100 18.82 -12.63 0.93
N ALA A 101 18.96 -13.69 1.72
CA ALA A 101 17.91 -14.69 1.88
C ALA A 101 16.63 -14.05 2.43
N VAL A 102 15.48 -14.60 2.03
CA VAL A 102 14.17 -14.14 2.49
C VAL A 102 13.86 -14.79 3.85
N PRO A 103 13.64 -14.01 4.92
CA PRO A 103 13.29 -14.57 6.22
C PRO A 103 11.84 -15.05 6.26
N SER A 104 11.52 -15.94 7.20
CA SER A 104 10.12 -16.22 7.55
C SER A 104 9.46 -14.98 8.18
N LEU A 105 8.20 -14.72 7.84
CA LEU A 105 7.40 -13.69 8.52
C LEU A 105 6.74 -14.18 9.81
N ARG A 106 6.89 -15.47 10.15
CA ARG A 106 6.27 -16.02 11.34
C ARG A 106 6.91 -15.40 12.58
N TYR A 107 6.08 -14.98 13.53
CA TYR A 107 6.48 -14.31 14.78
C TYR A 107 7.09 -12.91 14.60
N LEU A 108 7.11 -12.34 13.39
CA LEU A 108 7.64 -10.99 13.15
C LEU A 108 6.91 -9.91 13.97
N GLN A 109 5.64 -10.13 14.31
CA GLN A 109 4.88 -9.21 15.17
C GLN A 109 5.41 -9.10 16.60
N ALA A 110 6.24 -10.05 17.04
CA ALA A 110 6.88 -10.03 18.35
C ALA A 110 8.29 -9.40 18.31
N ALA A 111 8.82 -9.10 17.12
CA ALA A 111 10.08 -8.39 17.00
C ALA A 111 9.89 -6.97 17.56
N PRO A 112 10.63 -6.58 18.62
CA PRO A 112 10.49 -5.24 19.17
C PRO A 112 10.97 -4.21 18.13
N PRO A 113 10.38 -3.00 18.13
CA PRO A 113 10.96 -1.91 17.37
C PRO A 113 12.37 -1.65 17.89
N PHE A 114 13.30 -1.36 16.99
CA PHE A 114 14.61 -0.88 17.39
C PHE A 114 14.45 0.44 18.17
N THR A 115 15.08 0.51 19.34
CA THR A 115 15.23 1.74 20.11
C THR A 115 16.71 1.86 20.51
N GLU A 116 17.17 3.07 20.80
CA GLU A 116 18.55 3.28 21.31
C GLU A 116 18.72 2.77 22.75
N HIS A 117 17.65 2.34 23.40
CA HIS A 117 17.68 1.80 24.75
C HIS A 117 18.01 0.32 24.72
N PHE A 118 19.00 -0.07 25.53
CA PHE A 118 19.36 -1.47 25.73
C PHE A 118 18.32 -2.14 26.66
N TYR A 119 17.78 -3.27 26.24
CA TYR A 119 16.92 -4.12 27.08
C TYR A 119 17.76 -5.31 27.53
N ASP A 120 18.06 -5.39 28.83
CA ASP A 120 18.59 -6.62 29.43
C ASP A 120 17.48 -7.66 29.49
N SER A 121 17.77 -8.89 29.08
CA SER A 121 16.85 -9.99 29.39
C SER A 121 17.03 -10.37 30.86
N GLU A 122 15.93 -10.62 31.58
CA GLU A 122 15.99 -11.00 33.01
C GLU A 122 16.77 -12.32 33.24
N ASP A 123 17.03 -13.09 32.19
CA ASP A 123 17.74 -14.36 32.19
C ASP A 123 19.27 -14.24 31.95
N GLU A 124 19.78 -13.04 31.64
CA GLU A 124 21.21 -12.78 31.36
C GLU A 124 21.96 -12.11 32.54
N GLY A 125 21.31 -12.02 33.73
CA GLY A 125 21.85 -11.41 34.96
C GLY A 125 22.48 -12.36 35.97
#